data_AF-A0A840MSL5-F1
#
_entry.id   AF-A0A840MSL5-F1
#
_cell.length_a   1.000
_cell.length_b   1.000
_cell.length_c   1.000
_cell.angle_alpha   90.00
_cell.angle_beta   90.00
_cell.angle_gamma   90.00
#
_symmetry.space_group_name_H-M   'P 1'
#
loop_
_entity.id
_entity.type
_entity.pdbx_description
1 polymer ?
#
loop_
_entity_poly.entity_id
_entity_poly.type
_entity_poly.pdbx_seq_one_letter_code
_entity_poly.pdbx_strand_id
1 'polypeptide(L)'
;MKVVLAIATMIIPMQITLAADHDHTPCTKEPESKWQPFSAAAKKVEDMGNTIKAAEVHHKCYEFRGKSKDGKRFELTLDPMTLEPRK
;
A
#
# COMPACT_ATOMS: atom_id res chain seq x y z
N MET A 1 44.57 -25.07 27.08
CA MET A 1 43.35 -25.27 26.29
C MET A 1 43.45 -24.45 25.01
N LYS A 2 43.35 -25.08 23.84
CA LYS A 2 43.42 -24.42 22.53
C LYS A 2 42.00 -24.05 22.12
N VAL A 3 41.65 -22.77 22.21
CA VAL A 3 40.36 -22.25 21.74
C VAL A 3 40.46 -22.12 20.22
N VAL A 4 39.75 -22.99 19.49
CA VAL A 4 39.64 -22.91 18.02
C VAL A 4 38.44 -22.02 17.70
N LEU A 5 38.71 -20.86 17.12
CA LEU A 5 37.71 -19.88 16.71
C LEU A 5 37.19 -20.28 15.32
N ALA A 6 35.97 -20.80 15.23
CA ALA A 6 35.31 -21.10 13.96
C ALA A 6 34.61 -19.84 13.44
N ILE A 7 35.15 -19.24 12.37
CA ILE A 7 34.59 -18.08 11.68
C ILE A 7 33.55 -18.59 10.69
N ALA A 8 32.26 -18.52 11.06
CA ALA A 8 31.15 -18.78 10.15
C ALA A 8 30.82 -17.49 9.38
N THR A 9 31.21 -17.42 8.10
CA THR A 9 30.81 -16.35 7.17
C THR A 9 29.32 -16.47 6.86
N MET A 10 28.53 -15.66 7.57
CA MET A 10 27.08 -15.53 7.38
C MET A 10 26.80 -14.64 6.17
N ILE A 11 26.45 -15.24 5.03
CA ILE A 11 26.01 -14.53 3.83
C ILE A 11 24.60 -14.02 4.11
N ILE A 12 24.45 -12.73 4.40
CA ILE A 12 23.13 -12.10 4.57
C ILE A 12 22.61 -11.77 3.16
N PRO A 13 21.50 -12.38 2.70
CA PRO A 13 20.91 -12.02 1.42
C PRO A 13 20.34 -10.60 1.53
N MET A 14 20.92 -9.69 0.76
CA MET A 14 20.46 -8.31 0.62
C MET A 14 19.12 -8.32 -0.10
N GLN A 15 18.03 -8.11 0.65
CA GLN A 15 16.68 -8.05 0.10
C GLN A 15 16.50 -6.69 -0.57
N ILE A 16 16.52 -6.66 -1.91
CA ILE A 16 16.25 -5.46 -2.69
C ILE A 16 14.77 -5.11 -2.51
N THR A 17 14.49 -3.95 -1.90
CA THR A 17 13.12 -3.43 -1.79
C THR A 17 12.83 -2.63 -3.07
N LEU A 18 11.96 -3.16 -3.93
CA LEU A 18 11.43 -2.42 -5.08
C LEU A 18 10.65 -1.20 -4.57
N ALA A 19 11.10 0.01 -4.90
CA ALA A 19 10.30 1.21 -4.74
C ALA A 19 9.18 1.15 -5.80
N ALA A 20 7.92 1.32 -5.37
CA ALA A 20 6.79 1.38 -6.27
C ALA A 20 6.82 2.73 -7.02
N ASP A 21 6.81 2.69 -8.35
CA ASP A 21 6.60 3.86 -9.19
C ASP A 21 5.10 4.22 -9.11
N HIS A 22 4.78 5.40 -8.57
CA HIS A 22 3.39 5.80 -8.36
C HIS A 22 2.84 6.43 -9.65
N ASP A 23 1.82 5.83 -10.26
CA ASP A 23 1.17 6.42 -11.43
C ASP A 23 0.46 7.75 -11.05
N HIS A 24 0.90 8.84 -11.67
CA HIS A 24 0.39 10.19 -11.44
C HIS A 24 -0.86 10.53 -12.28
N THR A 25 -1.36 9.60 -13.11
CA THR A 25 -2.56 9.80 -13.92
C THR A 25 -3.79 9.93 -13.03
N PRO A 26 -4.68 10.93 -13.27
CA PRO A 26 -5.87 11.07 -12.45
C PRO A 26 -6.89 9.96 -12.72
N CYS A 27 -7.49 9.38 -11.66
CA CYS A 27 -8.49 8.30 -11.81
C CYS A 27 -9.73 8.79 -12.56
N THR A 28 -10.14 10.04 -12.32
CA THR A 28 -11.34 10.61 -12.92
C THR A 28 -11.16 12.08 -13.27
N LYS A 29 -12.00 12.56 -14.18
CA LYS A 29 -12.16 13.98 -14.51
C LYS A 29 -13.35 14.61 -13.78
N GLU A 30 -14.19 13.79 -13.14
CA GLU A 30 -15.40 14.25 -12.46
C GLU A 30 -15.07 15.12 -11.21
N PRO A 31 -15.95 16.08 -10.86
CA PRO A 31 -15.79 16.88 -9.65
C PRO A 31 -16.04 16.04 -8.39
N GLU A 32 -15.44 16.44 -7.26
CA GLU A 32 -15.53 15.71 -5.98
C GLU A 32 -16.96 15.53 -5.47
N SER A 33 -17.88 16.42 -5.85
CA SER A 33 -19.30 16.31 -5.50
C SER A 33 -19.99 15.07 -6.07
N LYS A 34 -19.40 14.40 -7.07
CA LYS A 34 -19.90 13.14 -7.64
C LYS A 34 -19.18 11.91 -7.10
N TRP A 35 -18.14 12.09 -6.30
CA TRP A 35 -17.34 10.99 -5.79
C TRP A 35 -18.12 10.22 -4.73
N GLN A 36 -17.86 8.91 -4.64
CA GLN A 36 -18.33 8.13 -3.51
C GLN A 36 -17.65 8.64 -2.22
N PRO A 37 -18.31 8.51 -1.06
CA PRO A 37 -17.74 8.98 0.20
C PRO A 37 -16.40 8.33 0.50
N PHE A 38 -15.43 9.11 0.97
CA PHE A 38 -14.11 8.61 1.37
C PHE A 38 -14.21 7.49 2.43
N SER A 39 -15.18 7.60 3.35
CA SER A 39 -15.45 6.57 4.35
C SER A 39 -15.90 5.24 3.77
N ALA A 40 -16.62 5.24 2.64
CA ALA A 40 -17.01 4.01 1.95
C ALA A 40 -15.79 3.32 1.33
N ALA A 41 -14.87 4.09 0.77
CA ALA A 41 -13.60 3.59 0.26
C ALA A 41 -12.73 2.99 1.39
N ALA A 42 -12.57 3.72 2.50
CA ALA A 42 -11.83 3.25 3.67
C ALA A 42 -12.43 1.95 4.22
N LYS A 43 -13.75 1.89 4.35
CA LYS A 43 -14.45 0.67 4.79
C LYS A 43 -14.20 -0.51 3.84
N LYS A 44 -14.24 -0.30 2.52
CA LYS A 44 -13.90 -1.35 1.54
C LYS A 44 -12.48 -1.88 1.77
N VAL A 45 -11.52 -1.00 2.07
CA VAL A 45 -10.13 -1.41 2.36
C VAL A 45 -10.03 -2.21 3.65
N GLU A 46 -10.73 -1.79 4.70
CA GLU A 46 -10.78 -2.51 5.98
C GLU A 46 -11.48 -3.87 5.85
N ASP A 47 -12.57 -3.95 5.09
CA ASP A 47 -13.34 -5.18 4.85
C ASP A 47 -12.52 -6.24 4.08
N MET A 48 -11.45 -5.84 3.37
CA MET A 48 -10.45 -6.76 2.79
C MET A 48 -9.45 -7.31 3.83
N GLY A 49 -9.60 -6.97 5.11
CA GLY A 49 -8.72 -7.40 6.19
C GLY A 49 -7.46 -6.55 6.33
N ASN A 50 -7.43 -5.35 5.75
CA ASN A 50 -6.29 -4.45 5.84
C ASN A 50 -6.46 -3.45 7.00
N THR A 51 -5.37 -3.14 7.68
CA THR A 51 -5.29 -2.04 8.64
C THR A 51 -4.73 -0.81 7.95
N ILE A 52 -5.54 0.24 7.81
CA ILE A 52 -5.13 1.52 7.23
C ILE A 52 -4.20 2.26 8.21
N LYS A 53 -3.10 2.80 7.70
CA LYS A 53 -2.14 3.66 8.44
C LYS A 53 -2.06 5.07 7.87
N ALA A 54 -2.27 5.21 6.57
CA ALA A 54 -2.40 6.49 5.91
C ALA A 54 -3.51 6.36 4.84
N ALA A 55 -4.27 7.43 4.68
CA ALA A 55 -5.31 7.53 3.69
C ALA A 55 -5.31 8.96 3.16
N GLU A 56 -5.22 9.12 1.84
CA GLU A 56 -5.09 10.44 1.21
C GLU A 56 -5.84 10.50 -0.12
N VAL A 57 -6.17 11.72 -0.54
CA VAL A 57 -6.59 11.98 -1.93
C VAL A 57 -5.34 12.37 -2.71
N HIS A 58 -4.95 11.55 -3.68
CA HIS A 58 -3.76 11.79 -4.50
C HIS A 58 -4.13 11.62 -5.98
N HIS A 59 -3.82 12.63 -6.80
CA HIS A 59 -4.20 12.69 -8.21
C HIS A 59 -5.68 12.30 -8.48
N LYS A 60 -6.64 12.89 -7.76
CA LYS A 60 -8.08 12.57 -7.90
C LYS A 60 -8.42 11.08 -7.67
N CYS A 61 -7.68 10.43 -6.79
CA CYS A 61 -7.91 9.05 -6.37
C CYS A 61 -7.88 8.93 -4.86
N TYR A 62 -8.47 7.87 -4.32
CA TYR A 62 -8.34 7.54 -2.91
C TYR A 62 -7.20 6.54 -2.73
N GLU A 63 -6.14 6.95 -2.05
CA GLU A 63 -4.96 6.12 -1.82
C GLU A 63 -4.89 5.72 -0.35
N PHE A 64 -4.69 4.42 -0.11
CA PHE A 64 -4.63 3.81 1.21
C PHE A 64 -3.34 3.03 1.36
N ARG A 65 -2.61 3.29 2.44
CA ARG A 65 -1.39 2.55 2.79
C ARG A 65 -1.52 1.99 4.19
N GLY A 66 -0.94 0.82 4.42
CA GLY A 66 -0.97 0.22 5.75
C GLY A 66 -0.42 -1.20 5.82
N LYS A 67 -1.09 -2.05 6.59
CA LYS A 67 -0.73 -3.46 6.78
C LYS A 67 -1.86 -4.38 6.35
N SER A 68 -1.54 -5.41 5.56
CA SER A 68 -2.50 -6.47 5.25
C SER A 68 -2.72 -7.39 6.45
N LYS A 69 -3.68 -8.31 6.34
CA LYS A 69 -3.94 -9.36 7.33
C LYS A 69 -2.70 -10.18 7.69
N ASP A 70 -1.78 -10.36 6.75
CA ASP A 70 -0.51 -11.09 6.95
C ASP A 70 0.62 -10.20 7.50
N GLY A 71 0.33 -8.95 7.88
CA GLY A 71 1.32 -8.00 8.39
C GLY A 71 2.26 -7.40 7.33
N LYS A 72 2.02 -7.68 6.04
CA LYS A 72 2.78 -7.10 4.93
C LYS A 72 2.35 -5.65 4.67
N ARG A 73 3.27 -4.81 4.18
CA ARG A 73 2.89 -3.46 3.74
C ARG A 73 2.00 -3.58 2.52
N PHE A 74 0.96 -2.76 2.45
CA PHE A 74 0.16 -2.61 1.23
C PHE A 74 0.02 -1.13 0.90
N GLU A 75 -0.21 -0.88 -0.39
CA GLU A 75 -0.72 0.35 -0.95
C GLU A 75 -1.84 -0.02 -1.90
N LEU A 76 -2.94 0.71 -1.86
CA LEU A 76 -4.07 0.53 -2.73
C LEU A 76 -4.64 1.87 -3.14
N THR A 77 -4.75 2.08 -4.43
CA THR A 77 -5.37 3.27 -5.01
C THR A 77 -6.69 2.89 -5.65
N LEU A 78 -7.77 3.55 -5.23
CA LEU A 78 -9.13 3.34 -5.71
C LEU A 78 -9.59 4.54 -6.53
N ASP A 79 -10.30 4.26 -7.62
CA ASP A 79 -11.07 5.27 -8.34
C ASP A 79 -12.25 5.73 -7.47
N PRO A 80 -12.44 7.04 -7.23
CA PRO A 80 -13.45 7.52 -6.28
C PRO A 80 -14.88 7.47 -6.83
N MET A 81 -15.07 7.28 -8.15
CA MET A 81 -16.39 7.12 -8.76
C MET A 81 -16.89 5.68 -8.64
N THR A 82 -15.99 4.71 -8.73
CA THR A 82 -16.33 3.28 -8.79
C THR A 82 -15.93 2.49 -7.55
N LEU A 83 -14.99 3.01 -6.76
CA LEU A 83 -14.26 2.31 -5.69
C LEU A 83 -13.54 1.04 -6.16
N GLU A 84 -13.23 0.94 -7.45
CA GLU A 84 -12.45 -0.16 -8.00
C GLU A 84 -10.94 0.13 -7.92
N PRO A 85 -10.10 -0.89 -7.69
CA PRO A 85 -8.66 -0.75 -7.75
C PRO A 85 -8.22 -0.19 -9.09
N ARG A 86 -7.28 0.76 -9.05
CA ARG A 86 -6.55 1.16 -10.24
C ARG A 86 -5.76 -0.06 -10.77
N LYS A 87 -5.86 -0.31 -12.07
CA LYS A 87 -5.09 -1.35 -12.77
C LYS A 87 -3.70 -0.85 -13.15
#